data_AF-A0A0A1SRX5-F1
#
_entry.id   AF-A0A0A1SRX5-F1
#
_cell.length_a   1.000
_cell.length_b   1.000
_cell.length_c   1.000
_cell.angle_alpha   90.00
_cell.angle_beta   90.00
_cell.angle_gamma   90.00
#
_symmetry.space_group_name_H-M   'P 1'
#
loop_
_entity.id
_entity.type
_entity.pdbx_description
1 polymer ?
#
loop_
_entity_poly.entity_id
_entity_poly.type
_entity_poly.pdbx_seq_one_letter_code
_entity_poly.pdbx_strand_id
1 'polypeptide(L)'
;MDYSGHVKESVIDMLMFNALKMDATIGDKHAALGFWNWVLKTYFFRHHSYNIMINAPNLPSGQNTPRMDFAIQMLPDVLSERNTDYLVMGMGCSAFASAKDVAAMEEKIQNQAAVYIDAMREPSMWLMTFMGSKVRLWGYQKYKLVPLFPNDHESFKVDGYFDAESNRSALQSAFNFIKRVEPRIYIREYEALGKLPFQEKLNKIYTKLAKSPERSTENNRMKLINSAVAYATQVEGTQGEGSTSKIAYK
;
A
#
# COMPACT_ATOMS: atom_id res chain seq x y z
N MET A 1 9.79 -3.99 31.22
CA MET A 1 10.58 -4.25 29.99
C MET A 1 10.00 -3.39 28.90
N ASP A 2 10.77 -2.41 28.47
CA ASP A 2 10.37 -1.39 27.52
C ASP A 2 10.58 -1.93 26.09
N TYR A 3 9.50 -2.04 25.32
CA TYR A 3 9.51 -2.52 23.93
C TYR A 3 9.27 -1.34 22.97
N SER A 4 10.00 -0.25 23.15
CA SER A 4 10.21 0.72 22.07
C SER A 4 11.17 0.10 21.06
N GLY A 5 10.65 -0.80 20.23
CA GLY A 5 11.36 -1.43 19.12
C GLY A 5 11.67 -0.42 18.02
N HIS A 6 12.52 0.56 18.31
CA HIS A 6 13.24 1.30 17.29
C HIS A 6 14.25 0.33 16.70
N VAL A 7 13.88 -0.31 15.58
CA VAL A 7 14.86 -0.96 14.71
C VAL A 7 15.86 0.13 14.35
N LYS A 8 17.08 0.08 14.90
CA LYS A 8 18.17 0.90 14.41
C LYS A 8 18.39 0.47 12.96
N GLU A 9 17.92 1.28 12.03
CA GLU A 9 18.28 1.12 10.62
C GLU A 9 19.80 1.12 10.52
N SER A 10 20.32 0.11 9.82
CA SER A 10 21.74 0.11 9.55
C SER A 10 22.05 1.31 8.65
N VAL A 11 23.22 1.94 8.84
CA VAL A 11 23.69 3.01 7.97
C VAL A 11 23.69 2.56 6.50
N ILE A 12 23.93 1.26 6.26
CA ILE A 12 23.89 0.63 4.94
C ILE A 12 22.47 0.66 4.35
N ASP A 13 21.43 0.33 5.13
CA ASP A 13 20.04 0.38 4.67
C ASP A 13 19.64 1.81 4.29
N MET A 14 20.08 2.80 5.06
CA MET A 14 19.79 4.21 4.80
C MET A 14 20.48 4.73 3.53
N LEU A 15 21.76 4.39 3.33
CA LEU A 15 22.50 4.75 2.13
C LEU A 15 21.90 4.08 0.88
N MET A 16 21.54 2.80 0.99
CA MET A 16 20.88 2.06 -0.09
C MET A 16 19.51 2.63 -0.43
N PHE A 17 18.71 2.97 0.58
CA PHE A 17 17.42 3.63 0.38
C PHE A 17 17.57 4.94 -0.39
N ASN A 18 18.50 5.81 0.02
CA ASN A 18 18.72 7.10 -0.63
C ASN A 18 19.22 6.95 -2.08
N ALA A 19 20.15 6.02 -2.33
CA ALA A 19 20.65 5.74 -3.68
C ALA A 19 19.53 5.23 -4.60
N LEU A 20 18.80 4.20 -4.18
CA LEU A 20 17.70 3.64 -4.97
C LEU A 20 16.54 4.64 -5.13
N LYS A 21 16.27 5.48 -4.13
CA LYS A 21 15.28 6.56 -4.22
C LYS A 21 15.69 7.55 -5.30
N MET A 22 16.96 7.99 -5.29
CA MET A 22 17.48 8.91 -6.30
C MET A 22 17.33 8.32 -7.70
N ASP A 23 17.76 7.07 -7.89
CA ASP A 23 17.63 6.35 -9.17
C ASP A 23 16.16 6.22 -9.59
N ALA A 24 15.25 5.86 -8.68
CA ALA A 24 13.83 5.77 -8.98
C ALA A 24 13.21 7.13 -9.30
N THR A 25 13.74 8.22 -8.78
CA THR A 25 13.19 9.58 -8.99
C THR A 25 13.60 10.15 -10.34
N ILE A 26 14.78 9.78 -10.86
CA ILE A 26 15.30 10.29 -12.14
C ILE A 26 15.22 9.27 -13.28
N GLY A 27 15.05 8.00 -12.94
CA GLY A 27 15.15 6.86 -13.84
C GLY A 27 13.83 6.45 -14.47
N ASP A 28 13.90 5.35 -15.22
CA ASP A 28 12.76 4.75 -15.89
C ASP A 28 11.91 3.87 -14.94
N LYS A 29 10.92 3.17 -15.52
CA LYS A 29 10.08 2.24 -14.76
C LYS A 29 10.89 1.12 -14.06
N HIS A 30 12.02 0.68 -14.62
CA HIS A 30 12.82 -0.38 -14.03
C HIS A 30 13.56 0.09 -12.79
N ALA A 31 14.05 1.33 -12.77
CA ALA A 31 14.61 1.95 -11.56
C ALA A 31 13.56 2.03 -10.44
N ALA A 32 12.34 2.47 -10.76
CA ALA A 32 11.22 2.49 -9.82
C ALA A 32 10.87 1.08 -9.30
N LEU A 33 10.84 0.07 -10.18
CA LEU A 33 10.58 -1.33 -9.81
C LEU A 33 11.68 -1.89 -8.88
N GLY A 34 12.95 -1.55 -9.14
CA GLY A 34 14.09 -1.91 -8.29
C GLY A 34 13.97 -1.30 -6.89
N PHE A 35 13.64 0.00 -6.81
CA PHE A 35 13.38 0.68 -5.54
C PHE A 35 12.25 0.03 -4.76
N TRP A 36 11.10 -0.22 -5.39
CA TRP A 36 9.96 -0.82 -4.70
C TRP A 36 10.20 -2.26 -4.28
N ASN A 37 10.89 -3.07 -5.10
CA ASN A 37 11.33 -4.41 -4.69
C ASN A 37 12.19 -4.36 -3.44
N TRP A 38 13.15 -3.42 -3.36
CA TRP A 38 13.99 -3.24 -2.18
C TRP A 38 13.20 -2.76 -0.97
N VAL A 39 12.37 -1.72 -1.12
CA VAL A 39 11.56 -1.14 -0.03
C VAL A 39 10.59 -2.18 0.55
N LEU A 40 9.89 -2.92 -0.31
CA LEU A 40 8.99 -3.98 0.10
C LEU A 40 9.75 -5.06 0.87
N LYS A 41 10.92 -5.49 0.39
CA LYS A 41 11.72 -6.52 1.05
C LYS A 41 12.28 -6.07 2.39
N THR A 42 12.86 -4.88 2.43
CA THR A 42 13.66 -4.40 3.56
C THR A 42 12.79 -3.82 4.68
N TYR A 43 11.69 -3.15 4.34
CA TYR A 43 10.86 -2.46 5.34
C TYR A 43 9.55 -3.18 5.61
N PHE A 44 8.82 -3.56 4.57
CA PHE A 44 7.46 -4.03 4.76
C PHE A 44 7.38 -5.52 5.02
N PHE A 45 8.24 -6.33 4.40
CA PHE A 45 8.12 -7.80 4.43
C PHE A 45 9.31 -8.52 5.08
N ARG A 46 10.35 -7.82 5.54
CA ARG A 46 11.62 -8.37 6.10
C ARG A 46 11.51 -9.59 7.02
N HIS A 47 10.42 -9.71 7.79
CA HIS A 47 10.21 -10.77 8.79
C HIS A 47 9.06 -11.73 8.45
N HIS A 48 8.60 -11.76 7.21
CA HIS A 48 7.51 -12.63 6.77
C HIS A 48 8.05 -13.65 5.75
N SER A 49 7.38 -14.79 5.63
CA SER A 49 7.61 -15.75 4.54
C SER A 49 6.84 -15.26 3.31
N TYR A 50 7.53 -14.69 2.33
CA TYR A 50 6.91 -14.17 1.09
C TYR A 50 7.85 -14.35 -0.10
N ASN A 51 7.25 -14.32 -1.28
CA ASN A 51 7.95 -14.25 -2.55
C ASN A 51 7.52 -12.97 -3.29
N ILE A 52 8.49 -12.21 -3.81
CA ILE A 52 8.20 -11.11 -4.76
C ILE A 52 8.61 -11.61 -6.14
N MET A 53 7.61 -11.86 -6.97
CA MET A 53 7.79 -12.20 -8.38
C MET A 53 7.84 -10.92 -9.19
N ILE A 54 9.02 -10.58 -9.71
CA ILE A 54 9.20 -9.50 -10.67
C ILE A 54 8.82 -10.03 -12.06
N ASN A 55 8.07 -9.23 -12.83
CA ASN A 55 7.41 -9.67 -14.07
C ASN A 55 6.54 -10.90 -13.81
N ALA A 56 5.54 -10.75 -12.93
CA ALA A 56 4.71 -11.86 -12.48
C ALA A 56 4.18 -12.66 -13.68
N PRO A 57 4.27 -14.00 -13.62
CA PRO A 57 4.03 -14.85 -14.78
C PRO A 57 2.60 -14.70 -15.29
N ASN A 58 2.43 -14.91 -16.60
CA ASN A 58 1.09 -15.00 -17.18
C ASN A 58 0.32 -16.14 -16.51
N LEU A 59 -0.99 -15.96 -16.37
CA LEU A 59 -1.85 -17.01 -15.83
C LEU A 59 -1.86 -18.22 -16.76
N PRO A 60 -2.14 -19.44 -16.25
CA PRO A 60 -2.08 -20.69 -17.02
C PRO A 60 -2.98 -20.76 -18.25
N SER A 61 -3.95 -19.85 -18.38
CA SER A 61 -4.75 -19.71 -19.60
C SER A 61 -3.85 -19.12 -20.68
N GLY A 62 -3.45 -19.92 -21.68
CA GLY A 62 -2.52 -19.62 -22.79
C GLY A 62 -2.84 -18.42 -23.70
N GLN A 63 -3.50 -17.40 -23.19
CA GLN A 63 -3.60 -16.07 -23.72
C GLN A 63 -2.34 -15.28 -23.33
N ASN A 64 -1.85 -14.42 -24.22
CA ASN A 64 -0.89 -13.37 -23.93
C ASN A 64 -1.53 -12.33 -22.99
N THR A 65 -1.85 -12.75 -21.77
CA THR A 65 -2.37 -11.87 -20.73
C THR A 65 -1.26 -10.92 -20.34
N PRO A 66 -1.54 -9.60 -20.27
CA PRO A 66 -0.51 -8.63 -19.97
C PRO A 66 -0.01 -8.83 -18.52
N ARG A 67 1.31 -8.71 -18.34
CA ARG A 67 2.00 -9.00 -17.08
C ARG A 67 1.85 -7.87 -16.07
N MET A 68 1.74 -8.22 -14.79
CA MET A 68 1.96 -7.30 -13.68
C MET A 68 3.47 -7.07 -13.54
N ASP A 69 3.89 -5.86 -13.17
CA ASP A 69 5.32 -5.57 -12.99
C ASP A 69 5.91 -6.32 -11.80
N PHE A 70 5.10 -6.52 -10.75
CA PHE A 70 5.41 -7.48 -9.70
C PHE A 70 4.16 -8.09 -9.07
N ALA A 71 4.34 -9.19 -8.34
CA ALA A 71 3.34 -9.73 -7.44
C ALA A 71 3.99 -10.25 -6.17
N ILE A 72 3.35 -9.98 -5.03
CA ILE A 72 3.78 -10.44 -3.70
C ILE A 72 2.90 -11.62 -3.33
N GLN A 73 3.50 -12.77 -3.08
CA GLN A 73 2.81 -13.96 -2.62
C GLN A 73 3.25 -14.24 -1.19
N MET A 74 2.29 -14.42 -0.28
CA MET A 74 2.61 -14.94 1.05
C MET A 74 2.82 -16.44 0.93
N LEU A 75 3.97 -16.92 1.38
CA LEU A 75 4.21 -18.35 1.46
C LEU A 75 3.42 -18.88 2.66
N PRO A 76 2.69 -20.00 2.53
CA PRO A 76 2.03 -20.61 3.66
C PRO A 76 3.13 -20.97 4.66
N ASP A 77 2.99 -20.45 5.89
CA ASP A 77 3.64 -21.13 7.00
C ASP A 77 3.04 -22.54 7.05
N VAL A 78 3.82 -23.52 7.53
CA VAL A 78 3.45 -24.96 7.61
C VAL A 78 2.13 -25.22 8.37
N LEU A 79 1.51 -24.17 8.93
CA LEU A 79 0.28 -24.17 9.73
C LEU A 79 -0.87 -23.31 9.15
N SER A 80 -0.73 -22.62 8.02
CA SER A 80 -1.81 -21.80 7.46
C SER A 80 -2.47 -22.48 6.25
N GLU A 81 -3.71 -22.94 6.42
CA GLU A 81 -4.59 -23.48 5.37
C GLU A 81 -5.00 -22.46 4.29
N ARG A 82 -4.41 -21.26 4.28
CA ARG A 82 -4.55 -20.36 3.13
C ARG A 82 -3.67 -20.92 2.01
N ASN A 83 -4.34 -21.38 0.94
CA ASN A 83 -3.69 -21.53 -0.35
C ASN A 83 -2.93 -20.23 -0.67
N THR A 84 -1.82 -20.39 -1.36
CA THR A 84 -0.82 -19.36 -1.66
C THR A 84 -1.42 -18.21 -2.48
N ASP A 85 -2.12 -17.30 -1.83
CA ASP A 85 -2.81 -16.21 -2.49
C ASP A 85 -1.89 -15.00 -2.61
N TYR A 86 -1.90 -14.41 -3.80
CA TYR A 86 -1.17 -13.17 -4.06
C TYR A 86 -1.70 -12.08 -3.13
N LEU A 87 -0.83 -11.61 -2.24
CA LEU A 87 -1.16 -10.60 -1.25
C LEU A 87 -1.33 -9.23 -1.89
N VAL A 88 -0.46 -8.84 -2.83
CA VAL A 88 -0.52 -7.57 -3.57
C VAL A 88 0.02 -7.77 -4.97
N MET A 89 -0.65 -7.21 -5.98
CA MET A 89 -0.09 -7.09 -7.35
C MET A 89 0.23 -5.64 -7.69
N GLY A 90 1.32 -5.44 -8.43
CA GLY A 90 1.91 -4.12 -8.65
C GLY A 90 2.09 -3.76 -10.12
N MET A 91 1.82 -2.50 -10.46
CA MET A 91 2.15 -1.92 -11.77
C MET A 91 2.73 -0.52 -11.61
N GLY A 92 3.70 -0.17 -12.43
CA GLY A 92 4.40 1.10 -12.35
C GLY A 92 4.56 1.80 -13.68
N CYS A 93 4.90 3.08 -13.58
CA CYS A 93 5.32 3.92 -14.69
C CYS A 93 6.59 4.71 -14.32
N SER A 94 7.13 5.46 -15.28
CA SER A 94 8.30 6.33 -15.07
C SER A 94 7.98 7.45 -14.08
N ALA A 95 8.97 7.92 -13.31
CA ALA A 95 8.80 9.00 -12.32
C ALA A 95 8.19 10.29 -12.88
N PHE A 96 8.44 10.57 -14.17
CA PHE A 96 7.94 11.75 -14.90
C PHE A 96 6.77 11.42 -15.83
N ALA A 97 6.04 10.34 -15.55
CA ALA A 97 4.87 9.93 -16.32
C ALA A 97 3.82 11.06 -16.38
N SER A 98 3.22 11.25 -17.55
CA SER A 98 2.12 12.20 -17.70
C SER A 98 0.86 11.69 -16.99
N ALA A 99 -0.10 12.58 -16.70
CA ALA A 99 -1.40 12.15 -16.16
C ALA A 99 -2.12 11.11 -17.04
N LYS A 100 -1.91 11.19 -18.38
CA LYS A 100 -2.40 10.20 -19.33
C LYS A 100 -1.75 8.83 -19.12
N ASP A 101 -0.44 8.79 -18.90
CA ASP A 101 0.29 7.53 -18.66
C ASP A 101 -0.10 6.91 -17.31
N VAL A 102 -0.30 7.75 -16.28
CA VAL A 102 -0.81 7.31 -14.98
C VAL A 102 -2.22 6.72 -15.12
N ALA A 103 -3.12 7.39 -15.86
CA ALA A 103 -4.46 6.87 -16.13
C ALA A 103 -4.42 5.55 -16.90
N ALA A 104 -3.57 5.45 -17.93
CA ALA A 104 -3.39 4.21 -18.69
C ALA A 104 -2.82 3.07 -17.82
N MET A 105 -1.92 3.38 -16.88
CA MET A 105 -1.42 2.41 -15.90
C MET A 105 -2.53 1.94 -14.95
N GLU A 106 -3.34 2.85 -14.42
CA GLU A 106 -4.48 2.53 -13.53
C GLU A 106 -5.55 1.70 -14.26
N GLU A 107 -5.84 2.00 -15.52
CA GLU A 107 -6.73 1.19 -16.36
C GLU A 107 -6.12 -0.20 -16.64
N LYS A 108 -4.82 -0.25 -16.94
CA LYS A 108 -4.14 -1.51 -17.25
C LYS A 108 -4.07 -2.44 -16.03
N ILE A 109 -3.78 -1.93 -14.83
CA ILE A 109 -3.78 -2.75 -13.61
C ILE A 109 -5.19 -3.22 -13.28
N GLN A 110 -6.22 -2.40 -13.51
CA GLN A 110 -7.62 -2.80 -13.33
C GLN A 110 -8.02 -3.93 -14.27
N ASN A 111 -7.66 -3.83 -15.56
CA ASN A 111 -7.94 -4.85 -16.56
C ASN A 111 -7.20 -6.16 -16.26
N GLN A 112 -5.94 -6.07 -15.80
CA GLN A 112 -5.21 -7.27 -15.39
C GLN A 112 -5.81 -7.90 -14.13
N ALA A 113 -6.14 -7.10 -13.13
CA ALA A 113 -6.73 -7.59 -11.89
C ALA A 113 -8.06 -8.34 -12.14
N ALA A 114 -8.87 -7.89 -13.10
CA ALA A 114 -10.07 -8.61 -13.54
C ALA A 114 -9.73 -10.04 -13.99
N VAL A 115 -8.74 -10.17 -14.88
CA VAL A 115 -8.32 -11.45 -15.44
C VAL A 115 -7.74 -12.37 -14.36
N TYR A 116 -6.96 -11.81 -13.43
CA TYR A 116 -6.43 -12.55 -12.28
C TYR A 116 -7.55 -13.05 -11.35
N ILE A 117 -8.52 -12.20 -11.02
CA ILE A 117 -9.68 -12.56 -10.21
C ILE A 117 -10.46 -13.71 -10.86
N ASP A 118 -10.74 -13.63 -12.15
CA ASP A 118 -11.50 -14.66 -12.87
C ASP A 118 -10.74 -15.98 -12.93
N ALA A 119 -9.43 -15.95 -13.20
CA ALA A 119 -8.61 -17.16 -13.30
C ALA A 119 -8.39 -17.82 -11.94
N MET A 120 -8.19 -17.03 -10.88
CA MET A 120 -7.96 -17.54 -9.52
C MET A 120 -9.25 -17.85 -8.78
N ARG A 121 -10.40 -17.42 -9.31
CA ARG A 121 -11.71 -17.45 -8.63
C ARG A 121 -11.70 -16.66 -7.31
N GLU A 122 -10.90 -15.61 -7.26
CA GLU A 122 -10.76 -14.74 -6.09
C GLU A 122 -11.72 -13.55 -6.19
N PRO A 123 -12.59 -13.28 -5.20
CA PRO A 123 -13.62 -12.25 -5.33
C PRO A 123 -13.09 -10.81 -5.22
N SER A 124 -11.82 -10.63 -4.85
CA SER A 124 -11.20 -9.34 -4.61
C SER A 124 -9.68 -9.45 -4.53
N MET A 125 -8.95 -8.36 -4.78
CA MET A 125 -7.48 -8.33 -4.73
C MET A 125 -6.94 -7.01 -4.19
N TRP A 126 -5.78 -7.02 -3.54
CA TRP A 126 -5.04 -5.79 -3.25
C TRP A 126 -4.10 -5.45 -4.41
N LEU A 127 -4.10 -4.19 -4.81
CA LEU A 127 -3.27 -3.69 -5.90
C LEU A 127 -2.42 -2.53 -5.43
N MET A 128 -1.29 -2.35 -6.10
CA MET A 128 -0.37 -1.25 -5.90
C MET A 128 -0.03 -0.62 -7.23
N THR A 129 -0.15 0.70 -7.32
CA THR A 129 0.41 1.48 -8.42
C THR A 129 1.58 2.33 -7.94
N PHE A 130 2.62 2.49 -8.75
CA PHE A 130 3.80 3.26 -8.35
C PHE A 130 4.42 4.08 -9.48
N MET A 131 5.12 5.14 -9.10
CA MET A 131 5.77 6.09 -9.99
C MET A 131 6.99 6.67 -9.28
N GLY A 132 8.19 6.29 -9.74
CA GLY A 132 9.43 6.55 -9.00
C GLY A 132 9.33 6.07 -7.55
N SER A 133 9.61 6.95 -6.58
CA SER A 133 9.49 6.68 -5.15
C SER A 133 8.07 6.82 -4.58
N LYS A 134 7.08 7.13 -5.41
CA LYS A 134 5.70 7.37 -4.99
C LYS A 134 4.80 6.16 -5.24
N VAL A 135 3.80 5.98 -4.39
CA VAL A 135 2.89 4.82 -4.41
C VAL A 135 1.44 5.19 -4.12
N ARG A 136 0.55 4.33 -4.61
CA ARG A 136 -0.85 4.23 -4.21
C ARG A 136 -1.26 2.76 -4.07
N LEU A 137 -2.09 2.47 -3.08
CA LEU A 137 -2.61 1.14 -2.74
C LEU A 137 -4.13 1.13 -2.91
N TRP A 138 -4.65 0.01 -3.38
CA TRP A 138 -6.04 -0.15 -3.78
C TRP A 138 -6.60 -1.49 -3.32
N GLY A 139 -7.85 -1.50 -2.88
CA GLY A 139 -8.69 -2.69 -2.92
C GLY A 139 -9.40 -2.77 -4.28
N TYR A 140 -9.40 -3.93 -4.90
CA TYR A 140 -10.10 -4.18 -6.16
C TYR A 140 -11.20 -5.22 -5.98
N GLN A 141 -12.42 -4.89 -6.40
CA GLN A 141 -13.57 -5.79 -6.40
C GLN A 141 -14.61 -5.31 -7.41
N LYS A 142 -15.35 -6.23 -8.05
CA LYS A 142 -16.44 -5.93 -8.99
C LYS A 142 -16.06 -4.86 -10.03
N TYR A 143 -14.87 -4.99 -10.62
CA TYR A 143 -14.36 -4.07 -11.63
C TYR A 143 -14.21 -2.61 -11.17
N LYS A 144 -13.96 -2.39 -9.87
CA LYS A 144 -13.74 -1.07 -9.30
C LYS A 144 -12.51 -1.06 -8.40
N LEU A 145 -11.71 0.00 -8.54
CA LEU A 145 -10.64 0.35 -7.60
C LEU A 145 -11.22 1.18 -6.46
N VAL A 146 -10.95 0.75 -5.23
CA VAL A 146 -11.25 1.48 -4.00
C VAL A 146 -9.91 1.88 -3.38
N PRO A 147 -9.63 3.17 -3.21
CA PRO A 147 -8.36 3.61 -2.63
C PRO A 147 -8.20 3.05 -1.22
N LEU A 148 -6.99 2.65 -0.85
CA LEU A 148 -6.58 2.35 0.53
C LEU A 148 -5.54 3.38 1.01
N PHE A 149 -4.69 3.86 0.10
CA PHE A 149 -3.66 4.85 0.40
C PHE A 149 -3.16 5.50 -0.89
N PRO A 150 -3.03 6.83 -1.03
CA PRO A 150 -3.37 7.89 -0.08
C PRO A 150 -4.81 8.45 -0.26
N ASN A 151 -5.11 9.55 0.45
CA ASN A 151 -6.42 10.07 0.88
C ASN A 151 -7.35 10.65 -0.20
N ASP A 152 -6.95 10.65 -1.49
CA ASP A 152 -7.68 11.37 -2.53
C ASP A 152 -8.48 10.42 -3.44
N HIS A 153 -9.78 10.70 -3.57
CA HIS A 153 -10.69 10.01 -4.51
C HIS A 153 -10.44 10.36 -5.98
N GLU A 154 -9.50 11.25 -6.26
CA GLU A 154 -9.14 11.63 -7.61
C GLU A 154 -8.19 10.57 -8.17
N SER A 155 -8.78 9.47 -8.66
CA SER A 155 -8.18 8.65 -9.70
C SER A 155 -7.68 9.60 -10.80
N PHE A 156 -6.52 9.34 -11.40
CA PHE A 156 -5.92 10.15 -12.48
C PHE A 156 -5.07 11.39 -12.12
N LYS A 157 -4.93 11.83 -10.86
CA LYS A 157 -3.97 12.91 -10.52
C LYS A 157 -2.62 12.38 -10.02
N VAL A 158 -1.54 12.88 -10.65
CA VAL A 158 -0.13 12.62 -10.30
C VAL A 158 0.16 13.00 -8.83
N ASP A 159 -0.47 14.07 -8.35
CA ASP A 159 -0.29 14.57 -6.98
C ASP A 159 -0.90 13.67 -5.91
N GLY A 160 -1.79 12.75 -6.31
CA GLY A 160 -2.41 11.81 -5.39
C GLY A 160 -1.58 10.54 -5.15
N TYR A 161 -0.29 10.52 -5.50
CA TYR A 161 0.67 9.46 -5.14
C TYR A 161 1.57 9.95 -4.00
N PHE A 162 1.77 9.11 -2.98
CA PHE A 162 2.54 9.51 -1.80
C PHE A 162 3.96 8.98 -1.84
N ASP A 163 4.93 9.82 -1.49
CA ASP A 163 6.35 9.45 -1.40
C ASP A 163 6.60 8.50 -0.24
N ALA A 164 7.38 7.44 -0.50
CA ALA A 164 7.69 6.38 0.46
C ALA A 164 8.49 6.88 1.68
N GLU A 165 9.35 7.89 1.53
CA GLU A 165 10.17 8.42 2.62
C GLU A 165 9.30 9.24 3.58
N SER A 166 8.62 10.25 3.06
CA SER A 166 7.83 11.19 3.87
C SER A 166 6.63 10.51 4.54
N ASN A 167 6.18 9.37 4.03
CA ASN A 167 4.97 8.67 4.52
C ASN A 167 5.23 7.25 5.02
N ARG A 168 6.47 6.92 5.37
CA ARG A 168 6.88 5.55 5.71
C ARG A 168 6.01 4.90 6.80
N SER A 169 5.69 5.62 7.87
CA SER A 169 4.86 5.10 8.97
C SER A 169 3.42 4.78 8.54
N ALA A 170 2.83 5.66 7.73
CA ALA A 170 1.49 5.45 7.18
C ALA A 170 1.48 4.29 6.19
N LEU A 171 2.50 4.19 5.33
CA LEU A 171 2.66 3.10 4.38
C LEU A 171 2.89 1.75 5.10
N GLN A 172 3.65 1.74 6.20
CA GLN A 172 3.82 0.56 7.06
C GLN A 172 2.48 0.10 7.66
N SER A 173 1.66 1.05 8.10
CA SER A 173 0.33 0.77 8.63
C SER A 173 -0.60 0.19 7.56
N ALA A 174 -0.58 0.74 6.34
CA ALA A 174 -1.35 0.22 5.21
C ALA A 174 -0.92 -1.20 4.80
N PHE A 175 0.38 -1.50 4.72
CA PHE A 175 0.84 -2.86 4.43
C PHE A 175 0.53 -3.84 5.57
N ASN A 176 0.60 -3.40 6.83
CA ASN A 176 0.19 -4.24 7.96
C ASN A 176 -1.31 -4.53 7.94
N PHE A 177 -2.12 -3.61 7.44
CA PHE A 177 -3.55 -3.82 7.20
C PHE A 177 -3.79 -4.84 6.09
N ILE A 178 -3.15 -4.67 4.92
CA ILE A 178 -3.23 -5.57 3.76
C ILE A 178 -2.94 -7.03 4.17
N LYS A 179 -1.92 -7.25 5.01
CA LYS A 179 -1.55 -8.60 5.49
C LYS A 179 -2.63 -9.29 6.31
N ARG A 180 -3.53 -8.52 6.95
CA ARG A 180 -4.48 -9.03 7.95
C ARG A 180 -5.92 -8.99 7.46
N VAL A 181 -6.23 -8.15 6.49
CA VAL A 181 -7.59 -7.85 6.07
C VAL A 181 -7.75 -8.20 4.60
N GLU A 182 -8.77 -9.00 4.31
CA GLU A 182 -9.14 -9.31 2.94
C GLU A 182 -9.75 -8.08 2.25
N PRO A 183 -9.45 -7.85 0.96
CA PRO A 183 -9.90 -6.65 0.27
C PRO A 183 -11.43 -6.53 0.23
N ARG A 184 -12.17 -7.65 0.06
CA ARG A 184 -13.64 -7.66 0.14
C ARG A 184 -14.21 -7.13 1.47
N ILE A 185 -13.53 -7.37 2.60
CA ILE A 185 -13.99 -6.90 3.91
C ILE A 185 -13.82 -5.38 3.96
N TYR A 186 -12.64 -4.89 3.58
CA TYR A 186 -12.36 -3.47 3.50
C TYR A 186 -13.36 -2.74 2.60
N ILE A 187 -13.57 -3.24 1.39
CA ILE A 187 -14.43 -2.62 0.38
C ILE A 187 -15.87 -2.54 0.87
N ARG A 188 -16.41 -3.62 1.45
CA ARG A 188 -17.77 -3.63 2.02
C ARG A 188 -17.94 -2.56 3.11
N GLU A 189 -16.98 -2.45 4.02
CA GLU A 189 -17.03 -1.47 5.09
C GLU A 189 -16.88 -0.05 4.56
N TYR A 190 -16.01 0.15 3.58
CA TYR A 190 -15.80 1.42 2.91
C TYR A 190 -17.07 1.93 2.19
N GLU A 191 -17.77 1.03 1.50
CA GLU A 191 -19.05 1.34 0.83
C GLU A 191 -20.17 1.63 1.84
N ALA A 192 -20.24 0.86 2.94
CA ALA A 192 -21.25 1.04 3.99
C ALA A 192 -21.16 2.42 4.67
N LEU A 193 -19.97 3.03 4.69
CA LEU A 193 -19.73 4.35 5.25
C LEU A 193 -20.13 5.51 4.30
N GLY A 194 -20.70 5.22 3.14
CA GLY A 194 -21.40 6.20 2.31
C GLY A 194 -20.52 7.37 1.85
N LYS A 195 -20.96 8.61 2.12
CA LYS A 195 -20.27 9.85 1.68
C LYS A 195 -19.30 10.43 2.72
N LEU A 196 -18.95 9.68 3.77
CA LEU A 196 -17.96 10.17 4.73
C LEU A 196 -16.62 10.47 4.05
N PRO A 197 -15.86 11.47 4.52
CA PRO A 197 -14.49 11.71 4.06
C PRO A 197 -13.63 10.45 4.20
N PHE A 198 -12.71 10.22 3.26
CA PHE A 198 -11.87 9.02 3.22
C PHE A 198 -11.14 8.75 4.54
N GLN A 199 -10.52 9.78 5.13
CA GLN A 199 -9.80 9.62 6.40
C GLN A 199 -10.74 9.16 7.53
N GLU A 200 -11.94 9.71 7.59
CA GLU A 200 -12.95 9.29 8.57
C GLU A 200 -13.42 7.85 8.31
N LYS A 201 -13.56 7.46 7.02
CA LYS A 201 -13.85 6.08 6.65
C LYS A 201 -12.77 5.13 7.13
N LEU A 202 -11.50 5.44 6.84
CA LEU A 202 -10.37 4.64 7.30
C LEU A 202 -10.36 4.51 8.81
N ASN A 203 -10.50 5.61 9.55
CA ASN A 203 -10.52 5.58 11.02
C ASN A 203 -11.63 4.67 11.56
N LYS A 204 -12.83 4.75 10.98
CA LYS A 204 -13.97 3.91 11.36
C LYS A 204 -13.73 2.44 11.02
N ILE A 205 -13.17 2.14 9.85
CA ILE A 205 -12.82 0.77 9.43
C ILE A 205 -11.75 0.20 10.37
N TYR A 206 -10.66 0.92 10.60
CA TYR A 206 -9.60 0.51 11.51
C TYR A 206 -10.13 0.28 12.92
N THR A 207 -10.99 1.17 13.43
CA THR A 207 -11.59 1.04 14.77
C THR A 207 -12.55 -0.15 14.84
N LYS A 208 -13.39 -0.35 13.82
CA LYS A 208 -14.33 -1.48 13.78
C LYS A 208 -13.59 -2.81 13.67
N LEU A 209 -12.56 -2.86 12.84
CA LEU A 209 -11.63 -3.98 12.73
C LEU A 209 -10.62 -4.02 13.88
N ALA A 210 -10.68 -3.14 14.88
CA ALA A 210 -10.03 -3.34 16.17
C ALA A 210 -10.91 -4.17 17.10
N LYS A 211 -12.22 -3.89 17.06
CA LYS A 211 -13.23 -4.40 17.98
C LYS A 211 -13.83 -5.75 17.57
N SER A 212 -13.58 -6.22 16.35
CA SER A 212 -14.10 -7.51 15.87
C SER A 212 -13.35 -8.70 16.51
N PRO A 213 -14.03 -9.62 17.23
CA PRO A 213 -13.39 -10.66 18.07
C PRO A 213 -12.75 -11.85 17.33
N GLU A 214 -12.57 -11.81 16.00
CA GLU A 214 -12.02 -12.95 15.28
C GLU A 214 -10.47 -13.04 15.33
N ARG A 215 -10.01 -14.06 16.06
CA ARG A 215 -8.77 -14.86 15.96
C ARG A 215 -7.49 -14.18 15.41
N SER A 216 -6.87 -13.29 16.19
CA SER A 216 -5.40 -13.28 16.38
C SER A 216 -5.00 -12.34 17.53
N THR A 217 -3.97 -12.73 18.27
CA THR A 217 -3.53 -12.20 19.57
C THR A 217 -3.66 -10.67 19.74
N GLU A 218 -4.59 -10.32 20.62
CA GLU A 218 -5.12 -9.00 20.99
C GLU A 218 -4.04 -7.92 21.26
N ASN A 219 -2.89 -8.30 21.82
CA ASN A 219 -1.84 -7.37 22.23
C ASN A 219 -1.05 -6.74 21.07
N ASN A 220 -0.88 -7.44 19.94
CA ASN A 220 -0.21 -6.87 18.76
C ASN A 220 -1.17 -6.07 17.87
N ARG A 221 -2.48 -6.31 17.99
CA ARG A 221 -3.54 -5.58 17.27
C ARG A 221 -3.77 -4.20 17.89
N MET A 222 -3.86 -4.11 19.21
CA MET A 222 -4.08 -2.84 19.92
C MET A 222 -2.91 -1.86 19.74
N LYS A 223 -1.64 -2.32 19.75
CA LYS A 223 -0.49 -1.42 19.53
C LYS A 223 -0.47 -0.79 18.14
N LEU A 224 -0.74 -1.58 17.09
CA LEU A 224 -0.75 -1.11 15.70
C LEU A 224 -1.95 -0.20 15.39
N ILE A 225 -3.12 -0.49 15.97
CA ILE A 225 -4.31 0.32 15.80
C ILE A 225 -4.19 1.62 16.56
N ASN A 226 -3.61 1.62 17.76
CA ASN A 226 -3.32 2.86 18.48
C ASN A 226 -2.33 3.75 17.71
N SER A 227 -1.38 3.17 16.98
CA SER A 227 -0.49 3.93 16.08
C SER A 227 -1.22 4.53 14.87
N ALA A 228 -2.14 3.78 14.24
CA ALA A 228 -2.93 4.27 13.11
C ALA A 228 -3.97 5.32 13.52
N VAL A 229 -4.60 5.16 14.69
CA VAL A 229 -5.52 6.13 15.28
C VAL A 229 -4.79 7.40 15.69
N ALA A 230 -3.63 7.30 16.37
CA ALA A 230 -2.82 8.46 16.75
C ALA A 230 -2.38 9.31 15.55
N TYR A 231 -2.05 8.66 14.42
CA TYR A 231 -1.75 9.36 13.17
C TYR A 231 -2.96 10.13 12.65
N ALA A 232 -4.14 9.50 12.62
CA ALA A 232 -5.35 10.15 12.16
C ALA A 232 -5.73 11.38 13.00
N THR A 233 -5.41 11.37 14.30
CA THR A 233 -5.63 12.51 15.19
C THR A 233 -4.57 13.61 15.01
N GLN A 234 -3.33 13.28 14.65
CA GLN A 234 -2.26 14.26 14.40
C GLN A 234 -2.45 15.06 13.10
N VAL A 235 -3.07 14.47 12.08
CA VAL A 235 -3.37 15.15 10.81
C VAL A 235 -4.50 16.17 10.97
N GLU A 236 -5.46 15.93 11.86
CA GLU A 236 -6.48 16.94 12.23
C GLU A 236 -5.87 18.13 12.99
N GLY A 237 -4.80 17.90 13.77
CA GLY A 237 -4.12 18.96 14.53
C GLY A 237 -3.25 19.90 13.69
N THR A 238 -2.78 19.46 12.52
CA THR A 238 -1.89 20.28 11.66
C THR A 238 -2.62 21.07 10.57
N GLN A 239 -3.94 20.90 10.42
CA GLN A 239 -4.76 21.74 9.52
C GLN A 239 -5.58 22.84 10.25
N GLY A 240 -5.42 22.98 11.58
CA GLY A 240 -6.22 23.89 12.40
C GLY A 240 -5.58 25.22 12.81
N GLU A 241 -4.26 25.38 12.74
CA GLU A 241 -3.60 26.61 13.22
C GLU A 241 -2.92 27.39 12.10
N GLY A 242 -3.74 28.15 11.38
CA GLY A 242 -3.27 29.31 10.64
C GLY A 242 -2.97 30.50 11.57
N SER A 243 -1.78 31.08 11.42
CA SER A 243 -1.37 32.43 11.83
C SER A 243 -1.22 32.68 13.35
N THR A 244 -0.08 33.09 13.89
CA THR A 244 0.74 34.26 13.52
C THR A 244 2.15 34.14 14.12
N SER A 245 3.18 33.96 13.29
CA SER A 245 4.56 34.17 13.71
C SER A 245 4.91 35.66 13.58
N LYS A 246 4.83 36.40 14.69
CA LYS A 246 5.53 37.68 14.82
C LYS A 246 7.03 37.41 14.85
N ILE A 247 7.70 37.70 13.75
CA ILE A 247 9.16 37.81 13.71
C ILE A 247 9.54 39.05 14.54
N ALA A 248 10.22 38.83 15.66
CA ALA A 248 10.87 39.89 16.42
C ALA A 248 12.33 39.97 15.95
N TYR A 249 12.71 41.12 15.39
CA TYR A 249 14.12 41.46 15.16
C TYR A 249 14.76 41.88 16.48
N LYS A 250 15.94 41.32 16.77
CA LYS A 250 17.00 41.93 17.57
C LYS A 250 18.33 41.68 16.88
#